data_AF-A0A7S1H6C3-F1
#
_entry.id   AF-A0A7S1H6C3-F1
#
_cell.length_a   1.000
_cell.length_b   1.000
_cell.length_c   1.000
_cell.angle_alpha   90.00
_cell.angle_beta   90.00
_cell.angle_gamma   90.00
#
_symmetry.space_group_name_H-M   'P 1'
#
loop_
_entity.id
_entity.type
_entity.pdbx_description
1 polymer ?
#
loop_
_entity_poly.entity_id
_entity_poly.type
_entity_poly.pdbx_seq_one_letter_code
_entity_poly.pdbx_strand_id
1 'polypeptide(L)'
;SPRMTDLLYLASQSPRRRQLLDQIGVRHELLLPGADEDAEGLEAVQPGEPPEAYCARVTAAKLDAALARRVARGLPQAPILCADTTVAVDDLILGKPADEADAARMLALMSGRTHRVITAVAVGDTAQQASAMSVSQVEFAALSAAQIERYIASREPFGKAGAYAIQSQAA
;
A
#
# COMPACT_ATOMS: atom_id res chain seq x y z
N SER A 1 34.72 7.81 4.07
CA SER A 1 33.29 7.84 3.73
C SER A 1 32.52 7.10 4.80
N PRO A 2 31.38 7.62 5.32
CA PRO A 2 30.55 6.83 6.21
C PRO A 2 30.13 5.58 5.42
N ARG A 3 30.33 4.40 6.02
CA ARG A 3 29.87 3.15 5.41
C ARG A 3 28.36 3.28 5.26
N MET A 4 27.86 3.36 4.03
CA MET A 4 26.45 3.09 3.77
C MET A 4 26.19 1.73 4.39
N THR A 5 25.26 1.66 5.33
CA THR A 5 24.82 0.38 5.85
C THR A 5 24.19 -0.39 4.69
N ASP A 6 24.65 -1.62 4.44
CA ASP A 6 24.08 -2.52 3.43
C ASP A 6 22.65 -3.00 3.81
N LEU A 7 22.02 -2.37 4.80
CA LEU A 7 20.77 -2.79 5.40
C LEU A 7 19.73 -1.68 5.24
N LEU A 8 18.55 -2.06 4.73
CA LEU A 8 17.34 -1.26 4.69
C LEU A 8 16.29 -1.87 5.63
N TYR A 9 15.59 -1.07 6.43
CA TYR A 9 14.40 -1.55 7.11
C TYR A 9 13.17 -1.42 6.21
N LEU A 10 12.49 -2.52 5.91
CA LEU A 10 11.20 -2.52 5.21
C LEU A 10 10.08 -2.49 6.24
N ALA A 11 9.40 -1.35 6.37
CA ALA A 11 8.24 -1.18 7.24
C ALA A 11 6.93 -1.52 6.49
N SER A 12 6.86 -2.73 5.94
CA SER A 12 5.67 -3.21 5.22
C SER A 12 5.44 -4.71 5.39
N GLN A 13 4.18 -5.09 5.60
CA GLN A 13 3.76 -6.49 5.64
C GLN A 13 3.52 -7.09 4.25
N SER A 14 3.57 -6.28 3.18
CA SER A 14 3.26 -6.73 1.81
C SER A 14 4.33 -7.69 1.28
N PRO A 15 3.98 -8.96 0.96
CA PRO A 15 4.93 -9.90 0.36
C PRO A 15 5.48 -9.42 -0.99
N ARG A 16 4.66 -8.71 -1.78
CA ARG A 16 5.04 -8.17 -3.08
C ARG A 16 6.16 -7.14 -2.96
N ARG A 17 6.10 -6.25 -1.97
CA ARG A 17 7.14 -5.21 -1.77
C ARG A 17 8.48 -5.82 -1.36
N ARG A 18 8.44 -6.89 -0.55
CA ARG A 18 9.62 -7.71 -0.25
C ARG A 18 10.25 -8.28 -1.51
N GLN A 19 9.44 -8.95 -2.33
CA GLN A 19 9.89 -9.54 -3.59
C GLN A 19 10.48 -8.51 -4.56
N LEU A 20 9.90 -7.30 -4.64
CA LEU A 20 10.44 -6.22 -5.48
C LEU A 20 11.83 -5.76 -5.01
N LEU A 21 12.08 -5.70 -3.70
CA LEU A 21 13.41 -5.39 -3.16
C LEU A 21 14.42 -6.53 -3.42
N ASP A 22 13.99 -7.77 -3.24
CA ASP A 22 14.82 -8.95 -3.53
C ASP A 22 15.25 -8.97 -5.01
N GLN A 23 14.33 -8.66 -5.93
CA GLN A 23 14.60 -8.62 -7.38
C GLN A 23 15.69 -7.61 -7.77
N ILE A 24 15.81 -6.50 -7.05
CA ILE A 24 16.84 -5.47 -7.31
C ILE A 24 18.07 -5.63 -6.40
N GLY A 25 18.17 -6.72 -5.63
CA GLY A 25 19.32 -7.04 -4.79
C GLY A 25 19.47 -6.17 -3.54
N VAL A 26 18.39 -5.55 -3.06
CA VAL A 26 18.41 -4.71 -1.85
C VAL A 26 18.21 -5.58 -0.62
N ARG A 27 19.29 -5.76 0.16
CA ARG A 27 19.22 -6.42 1.46
C ARG A 27 18.36 -5.60 2.42
N HIS A 28 17.42 -6.26 3.07
CA HIS A 28 16.50 -5.60 3.98
C HIS A 28 16.04 -6.49 5.13
N GLU A 29 15.59 -5.85 6.21
CA GLU A 29 14.97 -6.49 7.37
C GLU A 29 13.60 -5.89 7.61
N LEU A 30 12.66 -6.68 8.14
CA LEU A 30 11.32 -6.17 8.41
C LEU A 30 11.31 -5.34 9.69
N LEU A 31 10.66 -4.19 9.62
CA LEU A 31 10.37 -3.35 10.77
C LEU A 31 8.85 -3.20 10.92
N LEU A 32 8.19 -4.27 11.36
CA LEU A 32 6.72 -4.32 11.44
C LEU A 32 6.18 -3.69 12.74
N PRO A 33 4.97 -3.11 12.72
CA PRO A 33 4.26 -2.66 13.92
C PRO A 33 4.16 -3.75 14.98
N GLY A 34 4.32 -3.37 16.24
CA GLY A 34 3.94 -4.18 17.40
C GLY A 34 2.42 -4.30 17.52
N ALA A 35 1.94 -5.18 18.40
CA ALA A 35 0.51 -5.39 18.63
C ALA A 35 -0.18 -4.19 19.32
N ASP A 36 0.62 -3.32 19.94
CA ASP A 36 0.23 -2.09 20.63
C ASP A 36 0.20 -0.86 19.70
N GLU A 37 0.66 -1.00 18.45
CA GLU A 37 0.72 0.10 17.49
C GLU A 37 -0.53 0.11 16.59
N ASP A 38 -1.28 1.22 16.60
CA ASP A 38 -2.44 1.43 15.71
C ASP A 38 -1.99 1.79 14.28
N ALA A 39 -1.53 0.77 13.54
CA ALA A 39 -1.12 0.93 12.15
C ALA A 39 -2.30 1.17 11.21
N GLU A 40 -3.50 0.70 11.56
CA GLU A 40 -4.72 0.85 10.75
C GLU A 40 -5.28 2.28 10.83
N GLY A 41 -5.22 2.91 12.01
CA GLY A 41 -5.62 4.30 12.21
C GLY A 41 -4.86 5.29 11.32
N LEU A 42 -3.62 4.97 10.92
CA LEU A 42 -2.85 5.78 9.96
C LEU A 42 -3.50 5.82 8.57
N GLU A 43 -4.24 4.77 8.19
CA GLU A 43 -4.88 4.60 6.88
C GLU A 43 -6.29 5.23 6.82
N ALA A 44 -6.76 5.89 7.89
CA ALA A 44 -8.06 6.55 7.90
C ALA A 44 -8.15 7.65 6.83
N VAL A 45 -9.22 7.60 6.03
CA VAL A 45 -9.50 8.61 4.99
C VAL A 45 -10.04 9.87 5.65
N GLN A 46 -9.50 11.03 5.27
CA GLN A 46 -9.99 12.32 5.75
C GLN A 46 -11.07 12.89 4.81
N PRO A 47 -12.09 13.60 5.33
CA PRO A 47 -13.12 14.21 4.49
C PRO A 47 -12.54 15.16 3.45
N GLY A 48 -12.88 14.93 2.18
CA GLY A 48 -12.44 15.78 1.06
C GLY A 48 -10.95 15.65 0.69
N GLU A 49 -10.25 14.66 1.23
CA GLU A 49 -8.84 14.43 0.92
C GLU A 49 -8.67 13.81 -0.48
N PRO A 50 -7.90 14.45 -1.40
CA PRO A 50 -7.62 13.87 -2.70
C PRO A 50 -6.84 12.54 -2.60
N PRO A 51 -7.06 11.56 -3.50
CA PRO A 51 -6.40 10.25 -3.44
C PRO A 51 -4.86 10.29 -3.38
N GLU A 52 -4.23 11.18 -4.15
CA GLU A 52 -2.78 11.38 -4.15
C GLU A 52 -2.29 11.96 -2.82
N ALA A 53 -3.03 12.93 -2.26
CA ALA A 53 -2.71 13.53 -0.96
C ALA A 53 -2.86 12.51 0.17
N TYR A 54 -3.93 11.72 0.15
CA TYR A 54 -4.15 10.60 1.07
C TYR A 54 -2.95 9.63 1.03
N CYS A 55 -2.59 9.14 -0.16
CA CYS A 55 -1.54 8.13 -0.27
C CYS A 55 -0.17 8.67 0.20
N ALA A 56 0.14 9.94 -0.12
CA ALA A 56 1.34 10.61 0.35
C ALA A 56 1.35 10.78 1.89
N ARG A 57 0.25 11.28 2.47
CA ARG A 57 0.10 11.47 3.92
C ARG A 57 0.25 10.15 4.68
N VAL A 58 -0.48 9.12 4.26
CA VAL A 58 -0.43 7.79 4.89
C VAL A 58 0.98 7.23 4.83
N THR A 59 1.66 7.36 3.68
CA THR A 59 3.05 6.88 3.53
C THR A 59 4.02 7.62 4.44
N ALA A 60 3.90 8.94 4.56
CA ALA A 60 4.71 9.75 5.47
C ALA A 60 4.45 9.38 6.94
N ALA A 61 3.18 9.25 7.34
CA ALA A 61 2.82 8.86 8.70
C ALA A 61 3.33 7.46 9.06
N LYS A 62 3.34 6.52 8.09
CA LYS A 62 3.98 5.20 8.26
C LYS A 62 5.49 5.30 8.46
N LEU A 63 6.16 6.21 7.75
CA LEU A 63 7.60 6.45 7.93
C LEU A 63 7.89 7.01 9.33
N ASP A 64 7.13 8.00 9.79
CA ASP A 64 7.30 8.59 11.11
C ASP A 64 7.08 7.56 12.22
N ALA A 65 6.02 6.75 12.12
CA ALA A 65 5.76 5.66 13.06
C ALA A 65 6.90 4.61 13.04
N ALA A 66 7.41 4.25 11.87
CA ALA A 66 8.52 3.31 11.75
C ALA A 66 9.84 3.87 12.31
N LEU A 67 10.11 5.17 12.14
CA LEU A 67 11.26 5.85 12.74
C LEU A 67 11.18 5.81 14.28
N ALA A 68 10.03 6.16 14.83
CA ALA A 68 9.78 6.07 16.27
C ALA A 68 9.97 4.64 16.79
N ARG A 69 9.43 3.65 16.08
CA ARG A 69 9.59 2.22 16.40
C ARG A 69 11.05 1.77 16.38
N ARG A 70 11.84 2.18 15.37
CA ARG A 70 13.27 1.84 15.29
C ARG A 70 14.03 2.35 16.51
N VAL A 71 13.77 3.60 16.90
CA VAL A 71 14.38 4.25 18.07
C VAL A 71 13.96 3.54 19.36
N ALA A 72 12.65 3.30 19.54
CA ALA A 72 12.12 2.63 20.73
C ALA A 72 12.69 1.21 20.92
N ARG A 73 12.96 0.49 19.81
CA ARG A 73 13.56 -0.85 19.83
C ARG A 73 15.10 -0.83 19.91
N GLY A 74 15.74 0.34 19.96
CA GLY A 74 17.19 0.46 20.03
C GLY A 74 17.93 -0.15 18.82
N LEU A 75 17.28 -0.20 17.66
CA LEU A 75 17.85 -0.82 16.46
C LEU A 75 18.95 0.07 15.85
N PRO A 76 19.95 -0.51 15.17
CA PRO A 76 20.98 0.25 14.45
C PRO A 76 20.40 1.32 13.52
N GLN A 77 21.16 2.38 13.26
CA GLN A 77 20.76 3.38 12.27
C GLN A 77 20.87 2.79 10.87
N ALA A 78 19.76 2.81 10.15
CA ALA A 78 19.65 2.42 8.75
C ALA A 78 18.42 3.12 8.15
N PRO A 79 18.40 3.36 6.82
CA PRO A 79 17.21 3.89 6.16
C PRO A 79 16.01 2.97 6.37
N ILE A 80 14.82 3.56 6.44
CA ILE A 80 13.54 2.87 6.50
C ILE A 80 12.79 3.15 5.21
N LEU A 81 12.26 2.11 4.56
CA LEU A 81 11.37 2.21 3.41
C LEU A 81 9.93 1.91 3.82
N CYS A 82 9.05 2.86 3.55
CA CYS A 82 7.61 2.75 3.66
C CYS A 82 6.98 2.91 2.27
N ALA A 83 5.80 2.30 2.11
CA ALA A 83 4.99 2.51 0.92
C ALA A 83 3.51 2.35 1.27
N ASP A 84 2.67 3.07 0.53
CA ASP A 84 1.23 2.89 0.53
C ASP A 84 0.72 2.77 -0.91
N THR A 85 -0.38 2.06 -1.08
CA THR A 85 -0.99 1.87 -2.40
C THR A 85 -2.50 1.97 -2.24
N THR A 86 -3.10 2.90 -2.97
CA THR A 86 -4.55 3.10 -2.97
C THR A 86 -5.11 3.00 -4.39
N VAL A 87 -6.38 2.63 -4.49
CA VAL A 87 -7.14 2.62 -5.74
C VAL A 87 -8.17 3.73 -5.67
N ALA A 88 -8.33 4.49 -6.75
CA ALA A 88 -9.32 5.56 -6.82
C ALA A 88 -10.08 5.56 -8.13
N VAL A 89 -11.40 5.70 -8.03
CA VAL A 89 -12.30 5.92 -9.17
C VAL A 89 -12.81 7.34 -9.05
N ASP A 90 -12.48 8.19 -10.04
CA ASP A 90 -12.62 9.64 -9.88
C ASP A 90 -11.96 10.07 -8.55
N ASP A 91 -12.61 10.85 -7.70
CA ASP A 91 -12.08 11.27 -6.40
C ASP A 91 -12.41 10.30 -5.24
N LEU A 92 -13.04 9.16 -5.53
CA LEU A 92 -13.41 8.17 -4.51
C LEU A 92 -12.26 7.19 -4.26
N ILE A 93 -11.68 7.26 -3.06
CA ILE A 93 -10.71 6.27 -2.56
C ILE A 93 -11.42 4.95 -2.25
N LEU A 94 -10.91 3.86 -2.84
CA LEU A 94 -11.35 2.49 -2.58
C LEU A 94 -10.32 1.79 -1.69
N GLY A 95 -10.65 1.70 -0.40
CA GLY A 95 -9.87 0.94 0.57
C GLY A 95 -9.98 -0.57 0.39
N LYS A 96 -9.66 -1.33 1.44
CA LYS A 96 -9.86 -2.78 1.48
C LYS A 96 -11.37 -3.05 1.67
N PRO A 97 -11.96 -4.04 0.98
CA PRO A 97 -13.38 -4.35 1.15
C PRO A 97 -13.63 -4.86 2.58
N ALA A 98 -14.67 -4.34 3.22
CA ALA A 98 -15.08 -4.79 4.56
C ALA A 98 -15.73 -6.18 4.54
N ASP A 99 -16.48 -6.47 3.48
CA ASP A 99 -17.21 -7.72 3.28
C ASP A 99 -17.40 -8.01 1.77
N GLU A 100 -18.12 -9.09 1.46
CA GLU A 100 -18.42 -9.52 0.10
C GLU A 100 -19.26 -8.50 -0.68
N ALA A 101 -20.20 -7.82 0.00
CA ALA A 101 -21.06 -6.83 -0.64
C ALA A 101 -20.26 -5.58 -1.03
N ASP A 102 -19.34 -5.13 -0.17
CA ASP A 102 -18.45 -4.02 -0.44
C ASP A 102 -17.45 -4.36 -1.56
N ALA A 103 -16.92 -5.58 -1.57
CA ALA A 103 -16.10 -6.06 -2.70
C ALA A 103 -16.88 -6.03 -4.02
N ALA A 104 -18.12 -6.52 -4.04
CA ALA A 104 -18.97 -6.48 -5.23
C ALA A 104 -19.24 -5.05 -5.70
N ARG A 105 -19.54 -4.13 -4.77
CA ARG A 105 -19.73 -2.70 -5.04
C ARG A 105 -18.50 -2.07 -5.66
N MET A 106 -17.31 -2.32 -5.10
CA MET A 106 -16.03 -1.81 -5.63
C MET A 106 -15.76 -2.32 -7.05
N LEU A 107 -15.91 -3.63 -7.27
CA LEU A 107 -15.68 -4.25 -8.58
C LEU A 107 -16.67 -3.75 -9.64
N ALA A 108 -17.95 -3.63 -9.28
CA ALA A 108 -18.98 -3.07 -10.15
C ALA A 108 -18.71 -1.60 -10.48
N LEU A 109 -18.21 -0.81 -9.52
CA LEU A 109 -17.87 0.60 -9.73
C LEU A 109 -16.74 0.80 -10.74
N MET A 110 -15.77 -0.13 -10.81
CA MET A 110 -14.65 -0.11 -11.75
C MET A 110 -14.96 -0.80 -13.08
N SER A 111 -16.01 -1.63 -13.15
CA SER A 111 -16.40 -2.40 -14.33
C SER A 111 -16.57 -1.51 -15.57
N GLY A 112 -15.87 -1.85 -16.67
CA GLY A 112 -15.93 -1.08 -17.92
C GLY A 112 -15.35 0.34 -17.85
N ARG A 113 -14.56 0.64 -16.81
CA ARG A 113 -14.02 1.99 -16.56
C ARG A 113 -12.51 1.96 -16.37
N THR A 114 -11.91 3.13 -16.56
CA THR A 114 -10.54 3.40 -16.13
C THR A 114 -10.52 3.96 -14.71
N HIS A 115 -9.63 3.46 -13.87
CA HIS A 115 -9.37 3.96 -12.52
C HIS A 115 -7.88 4.15 -12.29
N ARG A 116 -7.53 4.83 -11.19
CA ARG A 116 -6.15 5.11 -10.81
C ARG A 116 -5.68 4.14 -9.74
N VAL A 117 -4.46 3.64 -9.90
CA VAL A 117 -3.68 2.98 -8.85
C VAL A 117 -2.55 3.92 -8.49
N ILE A 118 -2.55 4.39 -7.25
CA ILE A 118 -1.61 5.39 -6.75
C ILE A 118 -0.72 4.68 -5.74
N THR A 119 0.58 4.72 -5.94
CA THR A 119 1.57 4.20 -4.99
C THR A 119 2.51 5.32 -4.58
N ALA A 120 2.54 5.62 -3.30
CA ALA A 120 3.53 6.50 -2.70
C ALA A 120 4.59 5.66 -1.99
N VAL A 121 5.85 6.09 -2.08
CA VAL A 121 6.98 5.53 -1.36
C VAL A 121 7.67 6.64 -0.60
N ALA A 122 8.13 6.34 0.62
CA ALA A 122 8.97 7.23 1.40
C ALA A 122 10.14 6.44 1.97
N VAL A 123 11.34 6.99 1.84
CA VAL A 123 12.56 6.44 2.40
C VAL A 123 13.22 7.49 3.27
N GLY A 124 13.71 7.10 4.44
CA GLY A 124 14.44 8.04 5.27
C GLY A 124 14.97 7.47 6.57
N ASP A 125 15.77 8.30 7.23
CA ASP A 125 16.19 8.14 8.62
C ASP A 125 15.88 9.42 9.41
N THR A 126 16.48 9.58 10.59
CA THR A 126 16.28 10.78 11.43
C THR A 126 16.92 12.05 10.87
N ALA A 127 17.78 11.95 9.85
CA ALA A 127 18.50 13.08 9.27
C ALA A 127 17.91 13.51 7.91
N GLN A 128 17.48 12.56 7.08
CA GLN A 128 16.96 12.86 5.75
C GLN A 128 15.79 11.95 5.38
N GLN A 129 14.80 12.53 4.70
CA GLN A 129 13.66 11.83 4.14
C GLN A 129 13.48 12.22 2.67
N ALA A 130 13.09 11.26 1.85
CA ALA A 130 12.73 11.45 0.45
C ALA A 130 11.45 10.67 0.15
N SER A 131 10.62 11.20 -0.75
CA SER A 131 9.40 10.55 -1.19
C SER A 131 9.25 10.61 -2.70
N ALA A 132 8.53 9.64 -3.24
CA ALA A 132 8.16 9.58 -4.65
C ALA A 132 6.75 8.98 -4.78
N MET A 133 6.07 9.31 -5.87
CA MET A 133 4.74 8.82 -6.17
C MET A 133 4.67 8.32 -7.61
N SER A 134 3.98 7.21 -7.80
CA SER A 134 3.64 6.65 -9.11
C SER A 134 2.12 6.54 -9.23
N VAL A 135 1.57 7.08 -10.31
CA VAL A 135 0.15 6.98 -10.65
C VAL A 135 0.03 6.18 -11.93
N SER A 136 -0.72 5.08 -11.88
CA SER A 136 -1.00 4.23 -13.03
C SER A 136 -2.49 4.23 -13.33
N GLN A 137 -2.86 4.23 -14.61
CA GLN A 137 -4.24 4.03 -15.04
C GLN A 137 -4.47 2.55 -15.37
N VAL A 138 -5.59 2.00 -14.91
CA VAL A 138 -5.99 0.61 -15.15
C VAL A 138 -7.40 0.63 -15.71
N GLU A 139 -7.62 -0.03 -16.84
CA GLU A 139 -8.93 -0.17 -17.46
C GLU A 139 -9.45 -1.59 -17.26
N PHE A 140 -10.67 -1.70 -16.74
CA PHE A 140 -11.37 -2.99 -16.64
C PHE A 140 -12.27 -3.20 -17.85
N ALA A 141 -12.31 -4.43 -18.35
CA ALA A 141 -13.41 -4.88 -19.17
C ALA A 141 -14.75 -4.76 -18.42
N ALA A 142 -15.87 -4.74 -19.14
CA ALA A 142 -17.17 -4.85 -18.51
C ALA A 142 -17.31 -6.23 -17.84
N LEU A 143 -17.44 -6.22 -16.52
CA LEU A 143 -17.66 -7.39 -15.68
C LEU A 143 -19.16 -7.66 -15.52
N SER A 144 -19.58 -8.90 -15.77
CA SER A 144 -20.90 -9.40 -15.41
C SER A 144 -21.00 -9.72 -13.91
N ALA A 145 -22.21 -9.73 -13.37
CA ALA A 145 -22.46 -10.11 -11.98
C ALA A 145 -21.87 -11.50 -11.64
N ALA A 146 -22.03 -12.48 -12.53
CA ALA A 146 -21.47 -13.83 -12.34
C ALA A 146 -19.93 -13.86 -12.32
N GLN A 147 -19.24 -12.96 -13.02
CA GLN A 147 -17.78 -12.83 -12.93
C GLN A 147 -17.36 -12.22 -11.60
N ILE A 148 -18.07 -11.19 -11.13
CA ILE A 148 -17.82 -10.54 -9.85
C ILE A 148 -18.01 -11.55 -8.71
N GLU A 149 -19.14 -12.27 -8.68
CA GLU A 149 -19.44 -13.30 -7.68
C GLU A 149 -18.37 -14.39 -7.66
N ARG A 150 -17.95 -14.89 -8.83
CA ARG A 150 -16.91 -15.90 -8.95
C ARG A 150 -15.56 -15.40 -8.42
N TYR A 151 -15.20 -14.14 -8.71
CA TYR A 151 -13.96 -13.55 -8.21
C TYR A 151 -13.99 -13.37 -6.70
N ILE A 152 -15.13 -12.94 -6.13
CA ILE A 152 -15.31 -12.83 -4.67
C ILE A 152 -15.22 -14.20 -3.99
N ALA A 153 -15.81 -15.24 -4.59
CA ALA A 153 -15.75 -16.61 -4.07
C ALA A 153 -14.33 -17.17 -4.00
N SER A 154 -13.39 -16.67 -4.82
CA SER A 154 -11.97 -17.04 -4.73
C SER A 154 -11.27 -16.50 -3.46
N ARG A 155 -11.93 -15.59 -2.73
CA ARG A 155 -11.39 -14.82 -1.60
C ARG A 155 -10.21 -13.92 -1.95
N GLU A 156 -9.82 -13.83 -3.22
CA GLU A 156 -8.75 -12.95 -3.65
C GLU A 156 -9.01 -11.45 -3.38
N PRO A 157 -10.23 -10.90 -3.48
CA PRO A 157 -10.45 -9.47 -3.24
C PRO A 157 -10.05 -8.96 -1.84
N PHE A 158 -10.08 -9.85 -0.84
CA PHE A 158 -9.94 -9.44 0.55
C PHE A 158 -8.51 -9.01 0.90
N GLY A 159 -8.42 -7.93 1.68
CA GLY A 159 -7.14 -7.33 2.09
C GLY A 159 -6.45 -6.48 1.02
N LYS A 160 -7.11 -6.24 -0.13
CA LYS A 160 -6.57 -5.45 -1.25
C LYS A 160 -7.38 -4.19 -1.48
N ALA A 161 -6.69 -3.06 -1.66
CA ALA A 161 -7.34 -1.81 -2.02
C ALA A 161 -8.07 -1.97 -3.37
N GLY A 162 -9.31 -1.51 -3.46
CA GLY A 162 -10.15 -1.68 -4.64
C GLY A 162 -10.61 -3.12 -4.90
N ALA A 163 -10.41 -4.05 -3.97
CA ALA A 163 -10.90 -5.44 -4.09
C ALA A 163 -10.31 -6.26 -5.26
N TYR A 164 -9.13 -5.93 -5.79
CA TYR A 164 -8.48 -6.75 -6.84
C TYR A 164 -6.94 -6.77 -6.73
N ALA A 165 -6.31 -7.73 -7.40
CA ALA A 165 -4.87 -7.73 -7.66
C ALA A 165 -4.59 -8.00 -9.14
N ILE A 166 -3.79 -7.13 -9.77
CA ILE A 166 -3.35 -7.31 -11.17
C ILE A 166 -2.37 -8.48 -11.36
N GLN A 167 -1.76 -8.98 -10.27
CA GLN A 167 -0.76 -10.05 -10.29
C GLN A 167 -1.30 -11.43 -9.88
N SER A 168 -2.61 -11.54 -9.57
CA SER A 168 -3.28 -12.84 -9.44
C SER A 168 -4.00 -13.18 -10.74
N GLN A 169 -4.68 -14.34 -10.82
CA GLN A 169 -5.18 -14.99 -12.06
C GLN A 169 -6.21 -14.16 -12.89
N ALA A 170 -6.35 -12.86 -12.64
CA ALA A 170 -7.25 -11.93 -13.31
C ALA A 170 -6.57 -11.14 -14.45
N ALA A 171 -5.49 -11.66 -15.05
CA ALA A 171 -4.90 -11.12 -16.28
C ALA A 171 -5.50 -11.79 -17.52
#